data_AF-A0AAE2C8W5-F1
#
_entry.id   AF-A0AAE2C8W5-F1
#
_cell.length_a   1.000
_cell.length_b   1.000
_cell.length_c   1.000
_cell.angle_alpha   90.00
_cell.angle_beta   90.00
_cell.angle_gamma   90.00
#
_symmetry.space_group_name_H-M   'P 1'
#
loop_
_entity.id
_entity.type
_entity.pdbx_description
1 polymer ?
#
loop_
_entity_poly.entity_id
_entity_poly.type
_entity_poly.pdbx_seq_one_letter_code
_entity_poly.pdbx_strand_id
1 'polypeptide(L)'
;MLCSLPRYSFQDQVKALNPKWAEAIESLDYDRRSNTSFGMKQRPDGDIEIDEKFWEEEFHIPICQRCNGILKPDIVFFGDNVPKGRADRTMESAKGCDAFLVLGSSLMNMSAFRLIRAAHEADATLAIVNISVT
;
A
#
# COMPACT_ATOMS: atom_id res chain seq x y z
N MET A 1 23.27 -8.70 -2.39
CA MET A 1 23.14 -7.80 -1.22
C MET A 1 22.05 -6.79 -1.57
N LEU A 2 20.98 -6.73 -0.78
CA LEU A 2 19.72 -6.05 -1.12
C LEU A 2 19.82 -4.52 -0.90
N CYS A 3 19.31 -3.73 -1.84
CA CYS A 3 19.15 -2.28 -1.69
C CYS A 3 17.76 -2.00 -1.10
N SER A 4 17.61 -2.21 0.21
CA SER A 4 16.38 -1.93 0.95
C SER A 4 16.66 -0.96 2.10
N LEU A 5 15.69 -0.09 2.38
CA LEU A 5 15.72 0.87 3.47
C LEU A 5 14.44 0.72 4.30
N PRO A 6 14.50 0.59 5.63
CA PRO A 6 13.30 0.54 6.46
C PRO A 6 12.45 1.80 6.29
N ARG A 7 11.12 1.65 6.33
CA ARG A 7 10.17 2.76 6.19
C ARG A 7 10.47 3.92 7.14
N TYR A 8 10.73 3.65 8.42
CA TYR A 8 11.03 4.68 9.42
C TYR A 8 12.30 5.45 9.07
N SER A 9 13.37 4.75 8.67
CA SER A 9 14.62 5.38 8.25
C SER A 9 14.45 6.22 6.98
N PHE A 10 13.64 5.78 6.02
CA PHE A 10 13.29 6.59 4.85
C PHE A 10 12.52 7.85 5.28
N GLN A 11 11.54 7.70 6.17
CA GLN A 11 10.74 8.81 6.69
C GLN A 11 11.60 9.87 7.40
N ASP A 12 12.56 9.45 8.21
CA ASP A 12 13.50 10.35 8.88
C ASP A 12 14.38 11.11 7.88
N GLN A 13 14.85 10.43 6.83
CA GLN A 13 15.62 11.07 5.76
C GLN A 13 14.79 12.08 4.97
N VAL A 14 13.54 11.74 4.61
CA VAL A 14 12.63 12.68 3.94
C VAL A 14 12.43 13.92 4.81
N LYS A 15 12.19 13.77 6.13
CA LYS A 15 12.03 14.91 7.04
C LYS A 15 13.29 15.77 7.12
N ALA A 16 14.47 15.15 7.24
CA ALA A 16 15.74 15.86 7.32
C ALA A 16 16.07 16.65 6.04
N LEU A 17 15.71 16.12 4.87
CA LEU A 17 15.91 16.79 3.59
C LEU A 17 14.88 17.89 3.31
N ASN A 18 13.71 17.83 3.97
CA ASN A 18 12.58 18.73 3.74
C ASN A 18 12.07 19.31 5.07
N PRO A 19 12.86 20.14 5.77
CA PRO A 19 12.52 20.58 7.13
C PRO A 19 11.24 21.41 7.21
N LYS A 20 10.96 22.25 6.20
CA LYS A 20 9.73 23.06 6.11
C LYS A 20 8.48 22.17 5.97
N TRP A 21 8.51 21.23 5.03
CA TRP A 21 7.48 20.22 4.89
C TRP A 21 7.30 19.37 6.16
N ALA A 22 8.39 19.01 6.83
CA ALA A 22 8.32 18.23 8.07
C ALA A 22 7.61 19.00 9.19
N GLU A 23 7.94 20.28 9.37
CA GLU A 23 7.26 21.18 10.32
C GLU A 23 5.78 21.39 9.95
N ALA A 24 5.48 21.55 8.65
CA ALA A 24 4.11 21.67 8.16
C ALA A 24 3.28 20.43 8.48
N ILE A 25 3.80 19.22 8.32
CA ILE A 25 3.05 18.00 8.65
C ILE A 25 2.89 17.80 10.15
N GLU A 26 3.88 18.16 10.96
CA GLU A 26 3.80 18.02 12.42
C GLU A 26 2.84 19.03 13.05
N SER A 27 2.64 20.19 12.42
CA SER A 27 1.68 21.21 12.84
C SER A 27 0.25 20.95 12.36
N LEU A 28 0.03 19.98 11.47
CA LEU A 28 -1.31 19.53 11.13
C LEU A 28 -1.90 18.75 12.31
N ASP A 29 -2.89 19.35 12.98
CA ASP A 29 -3.69 18.68 14.00
C ASP A 29 -4.28 17.39 13.41
N TYR A 30 -3.76 16.25 13.84
CA TYR A 30 -4.31 14.92 13.54
C TYR A 30 -5.57 14.72 14.40
N ASP A 31 -6.61 15.52 14.16
CA ASP A 31 -7.89 15.32 14.81
C ASP A 31 -8.60 14.14 14.16
N ARG A 32 -8.36 12.97 14.75
CA ARG A 32 -8.92 11.67 14.34
C ARG A 32 -10.46 11.59 14.50
N ARG A 33 -11.11 12.64 15.03
CA ARG A 33 -12.53 12.61 15.45
C ARG A 33 -13.44 13.60 14.74
N SER A 34 -12.95 14.54 13.94
CA SER A 34 -13.84 15.48 13.22
C SER A 34 -13.99 15.10 11.75
N ASN A 35 -15.24 14.91 11.30
CA ASN A 35 -15.60 14.85 9.88
C ASN A 35 -15.36 16.19 9.14
N THR A 36 -14.65 17.12 9.77
CA THR A 36 -14.34 18.48 9.33
C THR A 36 -12.86 18.80 9.59
N SER A 37 -11.94 17.83 9.49
CA SER A 37 -10.52 18.15 9.38
C SER A 37 -10.25 18.71 7.97
N PHE A 38 -9.77 19.94 7.88
CA PHE A 38 -9.38 20.56 6.63
C PHE A 38 -8.34 19.70 5.89
N GLY A 39 -8.75 19.07 4.78
CA GLY A 39 -7.91 18.85 3.60
C GLY A 39 -7.04 17.59 3.49
N MET A 40 -6.86 16.76 4.52
CA MET A 40 -5.94 15.60 4.43
C MET A 40 -6.58 14.27 4.81
N LYS A 41 -7.39 13.71 3.89
CA LYS A 41 -7.90 12.34 4.04
C LYS A 41 -6.85 11.35 3.54
N GLN A 42 -6.27 10.59 4.46
CA GLN A 42 -5.37 9.50 4.12
C GLN A 42 -6.13 8.39 3.36
N ARG A 43 -5.55 7.96 2.23
CA ARG A 43 -6.03 6.86 1.40
C ARG A 43 -5.54 5.51 1.96
N PRO A 44 -6.13 4.36 1.54
CA PRO A 44 -5.77 3.05 2.08
C PRO A 44 -4.30 2.63 1.88
N ASP A 45 -3.63 3.15 0.86
CA ASP A 45 -2.19 2.97 0.58
C ASP A 45 -1.28 3.91 1.38
N GLY A 46 -1.89 4.87 2.09
CA GLY A 46 -1.20 5.85 2.90
C GLY A 46 -0.99 7.19 2.21
N ASP A 47 -1.44 7.34 0.96
CA ASP A 47 -1.34 8.59 0.21
C ASP A 47 -2.23 9.66 0.83
N ILE A 48 -1.78 10.91 0.76
CA ILE A 48 -2.51 12.09 1.22
C ILE A 48 -2.49 13.11 0.08
N GLU A 49 -3.64 13.73 -0.18
CA GLU A 49 -3.69 14.88 -1.08
C GLU A 49 -3.04 16.07 -0.39
N ILE A 50 -2.00 16.61 -1.01
CA ILE A 50 -1.26 17.77 -0.52
C ILE A 50 -1.79 19.00 -1.27
N ASP A 51 -2.20 20.04 -0.54
CA ASP A 51 -2.58 21.34 -1.12
C ASP A 51 -1.35 21.96 -1.81
N GLU A 52 -1.55 22.55 -2.99
CA GLU A 52 -0.49 23.15 -3.81
C GLU A 52 0.37 24.15 -3.02
N LYS A 53 -0.18 24.82 -2.00
CA LYS A 53 0.59 25.74 -1.14
C LYS A 53 1.67 25.05 -0.29
N PHE A 54 1.54 23.74 -0.06
CA PHE A 54 2.52 22.89 0.63
C PHE A 54 3.40 22.11 -0.35
N TRP A 55 3.13 22.21 -1.65
CA TRP A 55 4.01 21.68 -2.68
C TRP A 55 5.18 22.64 -2.86
N GLU A 56 6.35 22.25 -2.36
CA GLU A 56 7.58 23.01 -2.55
C GLU A 56 8.23 22.61 -3.89
N GLU A 57 8.69 23.58 -4.68
CA GLU A 57 9.45 23.31 -5.92
C GLU A 57 10.72 22.48 -5.65
N GLU A 58 11.24 22.53 -4.42
CA GLU A 58 12.44 21.84 -3.95
C GLU A 58 12.13 20.70 -2.96
N PHE A 59 11.16 19.83 -3.27
CA PHE A 59 10.98 18.59 -2.50
C PHE A 59 12.03 17.53 -2.86
N HIS A 60 12.84 17.14 -1.88
CA HIS A 60 13.97 16.24 -2.06
C HIS A 60 13.65 14.82 -1.60
N ILE A 61 13.70 13.87 -2.55
CA ILE A 61 13.53 12.44 -2.27
C ILE A 61 14.90 11.81 -1.94
N PRO A 62 15.04 11.07 -0.81
CA PRO A 62 16.26 10.33 -0.52
C PRO A 62 16.61 9.33 -1.62
N ILE A 63 17.88 9.29 -2.01
CA ILE A 63 18.43 8.27 -2.91
C ILE A 63 18.99 7.08 -2.13
N CYS A 64 19.15 5.95 -2.80
CA CYS A 64 19.80 4.79 -2.19
C CYS A 64 21.28 5.11 -1.90
N GLN A 65 21.70 5.14 -0.64
CA GLN A 65 23.08 5.43 -0.20
C GLN A 65 24.13 4.41 -0.70
N ARG A 66 23.69 3.32 -1.32
CA ARG A 66 24.56 2.23 -1.79
C ARG A 66 24.77 2.22 -3.29
N CYS A 67 23.75 2.57 -4.08
CA CYS A 67 23.83 2.55 -5.54
C CYS A 67 23.41 3.87 -6.21
N ASN A 68 23.06 4.88 -5.42
CA ASN A 68 22.54 6.19 -5.84
C ASN A 68 21.28 6.11 -6.71
N GLY A 69 20.60 4.95 -6.75
CA GLY A 69 19.36 4.75 -7.47
C GLY A 69 18.14 5.30 -6.74
N ILE A 70 17.02 5.34 -7.48
CA ILE A 70 15.71 5.75 -6.98
C ILE A 70 15.16 4.68 -6.02
N LEU A 71 14.62 5.13 -4.89
CA LEU A 71 13.91 4.28 -3.95
C LEU A 71 12.42 4.21 -4.32
N LYS A 72 11.85 3.01 -4.29
CA LYS A 72 10.41 2.77 -4.48
C LYS A 72 9.86 2.05 -3.26
N PRO A 73 8.64 2.39 -2.79
CA PRO A 73 7.95 1.58 -1.79
C PRO A 73 7.83 0.11 -2.24
N ASP A 74 8.01 -0.82 -1.30
CA ASP A 74 7.88 -2.26 -1.53
C ASP A 74 6.41 -2.70 -1.55
N ILE A 75 5.67 -2.14 -2.50
CA ILE A 75 4.27 -2.45 -2.81
C ILE A 75 4.12 -2.71 -4.31
N VAL A 76 3.03 -3.38 -4.67
CA VAL A 76 2.65 -3.63 -6.07
C VAL A 76 1.71 -2.50 -6.50
N PHE A 77 2.18 -1.65 -7.42
CA PHE A 77 1.34 -0.61 -8.03
C PHE A 77 0.39 -1.23 -9.07
N PHE A 78 -0.65 -0.49 -9.46
CA PHE A 78 -1.45 -0.86 -10.63
C PHE A 78 -0.56 -0.96 -11.87
N GLY A 79 -0.69 -2.06 -12.61
CA GLY A 79 0.16 -2.37 -13.78
C GLY A 79 1.45 -3.12 -13.44
N ASP A 80 1.83 -3.21 -12.16
CA ASP A 80 2.99 -3.99 -11.71
C ASP A 80 2.62 -5.48 -11.50
N ASN A 81 3.63 -6.34 -11.48
CA ASN A 81 3.47 -7.77 -11.22
C ASN A 81 3.74 -8.10 -9.76
N VAL A 82 2.87 -8.92 -9.17
CA VAL A 82 3.18 -9.57 -7.89
C VAL A 82 4.43 -10.44 -8.08
N PRO A 83 5.42 -10.40 -7.16
CA PRO A 83 6.60 -11.25 -7.27
C PRO A 83 6.24 -12.72 -7.49
N LYS A 84 6.78 -13.35 -8.55
CA LYS A 84 6.35 -14.67 -9.02
C LYS A 84 6.32 -15.73 -7.93
N GLY A 85 7.38 -15.86 -7.13
CA GLY A 85 7.40 -16.84 -6.04
C GLY A 85 6.37 -16.57 -4.93
N ARG A 86 5.91 -15.32 -4.75
CA ARG A 86 4.78 -15.02 -3.85
C ARG A 86 3.46 -15.44 -4.50
N ALA A 87 3.26 -15.09 -5.77
CA ALA A 87 2.06 -15.45 -6.52
C ALA A 87 1.86 -16.97 -6.63
N ASP A 88 2.92 -17.71 -6.96
CA ASP A 88 2.87 -19.17 -7.13
C ASP A 88 2.50 -19.86 -5.80
N ARG A 89 3.16 -19.50 -4.68
CA ARG A 89 2.86 -20.08 -3.34
C ARG A 89 1.43 -19.79 -2.88
N THR A 90 0.94 -18.56 -3.11
CA THR A 90 -0.44 -18.21 -2.74
C THR A 90 -1.45 -18.96 -3.61
N MET A 91 -1.13 -19.16 -4.90
CA MET A 91 -1.98 -19.94 -5.81
C MET A 91 -2.04 -21.42 -5.42
N GLU A 92 -0.91 -22.03 -5.08
CA GLU A 92 -0.86 -23.41 -4.56
C GLU A 92 -1.69 -23.54 -3.28
N SER A 93 -1.57 -22.59 -2.36
CA SER A 93 -2.36 -22.57 -1.11
C SER A 93 -3.86 -22.45 -1.38
N ALA A 94 -4.27 -21.64 -2.36
CA ALA A 94 -5.67 -21.50 -2.73
C ALA A 94 -6.25 -22.78 -3.34
N LYS A 95 -5.48 -23.48 -4.19
CA LYS A 95 -5.92 -24.75 -4.81
C LYS A 95 -5.97 -25.92 -3.84
N GLY A 96 -5.15 -25.90 -2.80
CA GLY A 96 -5.06 -26.98 -1.80
C GLY A 96 -5.90 -26.76 -0.55
N CYS A 97 -6.71 -25.71 -0.48
CA CYS A 97 -7.53 -25.43 0.70
C CYS A 97 -8.87 -26.17 0.64
N ASP A 98 -9.35 -26.63 1.80
CA ASP A 98 -10.69 -27.21 1.93
C ASP A 98 -11.79 -26.13 1.97
N ALA A 99 -11.41 -24.91 2.38
CA ALA A 99 -12.28 -23.75 2.44
C ALA A 99 -11.52 -22.42 2.21
N PHE A 100 -12.19 -21.45 1.58
CA PHE A 100 -11.68 -20.12 1.29
C PHE A 100 -12.65 -19.04 1.78
N LEU A 101 -12.19 -18.17 2.69
CA LEU A 101 -12.98 -17.07 3.24
C LEU A 101 -12.46 -15.72 2.71
N VAL A 102 -13.31 -14.97 2.02
CA VAL A 102 -13.04 -13.58 1.63
C VAL A 102 -13.62 -12.63 2.68
N LEU A 103 -12.78 -11.77 3.24
CA LEU A 103 -13.17 -10.76 4.22
C LEU A 103 -12.87 -9.36 3.70
N GLY A 104 -13.90 -8.52 3.54
CA GLY A 104 -13.73 -7.10 3.24
C GLY A 104 -13.06 -6.79 1.89
N SER A 105 -13.24 -7.66 0.89
CA SER A 105 -12.76 -7.43 -0.48
C SER A 105 -13.91 -7.49 -1.45
N SER A 106 -13.97 -6.51 -2.36
CA SER A 106 -14.90 -6.53 -3.50
C SER A 106 -14.46 -7.47 -4.62
N LEU A 107 -13.27 -8.08 -4.52
CA LEU A 107 -12.68 -8.96 -5.53
C LEU A 107 -12.59 -8.37 -6.95
N MET A 108 -12.72 -7.04 -7.12
CA MET A 108 -12.69 -6.41 -8.44
C MET A 108 -11.30 -6.42 -9.11
N ASN A 109 -10.24 -6.79 -8.36
CA ASN A 109 -8.89 -6.92 -8.90
C ASN A 109 -8.55 -8.39 -9.22
N MET A 110 -7.80 -8.60 -10.30
CA MET A 110 -7.42 -9.95 -10.74
C MET A 110 -6.42 -10.64 -9.80
N SER A 111 -5.68 -9.88 -8.99
CA SER A 111 -4.74 -10.44 -8.01
C SER A 111 -5.45 -11.26 -6.95
N ALA A 112 -6.58 -10.78 -6.41
CA ALA A 112 -7.37 -11.52 -5.42
C ALA A 112 -8.37 -12.49 -6.09
N PHE A 113 -9.08 -12.05 -7.14
CA PHE A 113 -10.13 -12.84 -7.78
C PHE A 113 -9.65 -14.21 -8.27
N ARG A 114 -8.45 -14.29 -8.84
CA ARG A 114 -7.88 -15.56 -9.34
C ARG A 114 -7.67 -16.59 -8.23
N LEU A 115 -7.48 -16.16 -6.98
CA LEU A 115 -7.25 -17.08 -5.87
C LEU A 115 -8.53 -17.80 -5.47
N ILE A 116 -9.61 -17.06 -5.21
CA ILE A 116 -10.90 -17.67 -4.89
C ILE A 116 -11.45 -18.48 -6.07
N ARG A 117 -11.22 -18.04 -7.32
CA ARG A 117 -11.61 -18.81 -8.49
C ARG A 117 -10.87 -20.16 -8.54
N ALA A 118 -9.57 -20.16 -8.26
CA ALA A 118 -8.79 -21.40 -8.23
C ALA A 118 -9.21 -22.33 -7.07
N ALA A 119 -9.59 -21.78 -5.91
CA ALA A 119 -10.16 -22.56 -4.82
C ALA A 119 -11.51 -23.17 -5.20
N HIS A 120 -12.37 -22.40 -5.87
CA HIS A 120 -13.65 -22.88 -6.39
C HIS A 120 -13.49 -24.03 -7.39
N GLU A 121 -12.56 -23.88 -8.35
CA GLU A 121 -12.22 -24.90 -9.35
C GLU A 121 -11.64 -26.18 -8.71
N ALA A 122 -11.18 -26.11 -7.46
CA ALA A 122 -10.67 -27.23 -6.68
C ALA A 122 -11.69 -27.76 -5.66
N ASP A 123 -12.98 -27.43 -5.81
CA ASP A 123 -14.09 -27.85 -4.95
C ASP A 123 -14.01 -27.40 -3.49
N ALA A 124 -13.24 -26.32 -3.20
CA ALA A 124 -13.18 -25.75 -1.87
C ALA A 124 -14.51 -25.09 -1.46
N THR A 125 -14.85 -25.16 -0.16
CA THR A 125 -16.00 -24.44 0.40
C THR A 125 -15.73 -22.94 0.43
N LEU A 126 -16.59 -22.12 -0.18
CA LEU A 126 -16.39 -20.68 -0.25
C LEU A 126 -17.30 -19.92 0.72
N ALA A 127 -16.77 -18.89 1.36
CA ALA A 127 -17.54 -17.93 2.14
C ALA A 127 -17.05 -16.51 1.86
N ILE A 128 -17.98 -15.56 1.83
CA ILE A 128 -17.67 -14.14 1.62
C ILE A 128 -18.39 -13.33 2.69
N VAL A 129 -17.64 -12.48 3.40
CA VAL A 129 -18.18 -11.50 4.32
C VAL A 129 -17.71 -10.12 3.85
N ASN A 130 -18.64 -9.37 3.27
CA ASN A 130 -18.40 -8.02 2.82
C ASN A 130 -19.64 -7.15 3.05
N ILE A 131 -19.44 -5.87 3.33
CA ILE A 131 -20.53 -4.90 3.55
C ILE A 131 -21.18 -4.50 2.22
N SER A 132 -20.44 -4.64 1.11
CA SER A 132 -20.88 -4.31 -0.24
C SER A 132 -21.00 -5.55 -1.13
N VAL A 133 -21.55 -5.34 -2.32
CA VAL A 133 -21.52 -6.33 -3.41
C VAL A 133 -20.06 -6.69 -3.75
N THR A 134 -19.84 -7.97 -4.05
CA THR A 134 -18.56 -8.61 -4.35
C THR A 134 -18.72 -9.48 -5.57
#